data_AF-A0A7X8UUS0-F1
#
_entry.id   AF-A0A7X8UUS0-F1
#
_cell.length_a   1.000
_cell.length_b   1.000
_cell.length_c   1.000
_cell.angle_alpha   90.00
_cell.angle_beta   90.00
_cell.angle_gamma   90.00
#
_symmetry.space_group_name_H-M   'P 1'
#
loop_
_entity.id
_entity.type
_entity.pdbx_description
1 polymer ?
#
loop_
_entity_poly.entity_id
_entity_poly.type
_entity_poly.pdbx_seq_one_letter_code
_entity_poly.pdbx_strand_id
1 'polypeptide(L)'
;MKQSRRQELKTNELGEYLSQIYDWAVRNSNYLLGGAVAIVLVLGISWVVHSNRIQAIQSAWIEYNELEGIGSVTPAHIERADTLVAKFSQTQDLGPRVTFLKSDLAYKRAMSLSGEDEQEQRIKLLQDAKDTLLSAVNVYAKNRQAVAQSYMRLAAIEETLVLAGVGDREQVRSFYNKAIDEATAPYAEDATSQLETLDERLAILPLVASRPAEDTGNSAAAALPEPAIQESAPADDNSTKEQG
;
A
#
# COMPACT_ATOMS: atom_id res chain seq x y z
N MET A 1 34.54 59.29 45.03
CA MET A 1 35.62 59.49 44.03
C MET A 1 36.39 58.22 43.62
N LYS A 2 36.47 57.14 44.42
CA LYS A 2 37.23 55.93 44.02
C LYS A 2 36.48 54.97 43.07
N GLN A 3 35.14 54.97 43.05
CA GLN A 3 34.35 54.10 42.16
C GLN A 3 34.22 54.64 40.73
N SER A 4 34.08 55.96 40.53
CA SER A 4 33.97 56.56 39.19
C SER A 4 35.25 56.36 38.36
N ARG A 5 36.44 56.58 38.95
CA ARG A 5 37.72 56.28 38.29
C ARG A 5 37.89 54.80 37.92
N ARG A 6 37.37 53.88 38.73
CA ARG A 6 37.43 52.44 38.43
C ARG A 6 36.45 52.02 37.34
N GLN A 7 35.31 52.71 37.23
CA GLN A 7 34.39 52.53 36.10
C GLN A 7 34.97 53.10 34.81
N GLU A 8 35.56 54.30 34.86
CA GLU A 8 36.25 54.91 33.72
C GLU A 8 37.38 54.01 33.18
N LEU A 9 38.21 53.45 34.07
CA LEU A 9 39.27 52.50 33.70
C LEU A 9 38.72 51.24 33.02
N LYS A 10 37.62 50.67 33.53
CA LYS A 10 37.00 49.47 32.93
C LYS A 10 36.35 49.75 31.56
N THR A 11 35.73 50.91 31.38
CA THR A 11 35.21 51.31 30.06
C THR A 11 36.32 51.66 29.07
N ASN A 12 37.46 52.16 29.55
CA ASN A 12 38.61 52.45 28.71
C ASN A 12 39.30 51.16 28.24
N GLU A 13 39.48 50.18 29.13
CA GLU A 13 40.01 48.86 28.79
C GLU A 13 39.07 48.11 27.83
N LEU A 14 37.75 48.20 28.00
CA LEU A 14 36.79 47.60 27.08
C LEU A 14 36.83 48.27 25.70
N GLY A 15 36.94 49.61 25.68
CA GLY A 15 37.08 50.40 24.45
C GLY A 15 38.37 50.09 23.70
N GLU A 16 39.47 49.88 24.43
CA GLU A 16 40.77 49.52 23.88
C GLU A 16 40.78 48.07 23.35
N TYR A 17 40.13 47.13 24.04
CA TYR A 17 39.90 45.77 23.54
C TYR A 17 39.04 45.74 22.26
N LEU A 18 37.95 46.53 22.22
CA LEU A 18 37.09 46.65 21.03
C LEU A 18 37.83 47.29 19.86
N SER A 19 38.66 48.31 20.12
CA SER A 19 39.54 48.93 19.12
C SER A 19 40.57 47.93 18.57
N GLN A 20 41.20 47.13 19.43
CA GLN A 20 42.18 46.13 19.00
C GLN A 20 41.53 45.02 18.15
N ILE A 21 40.32 44.58 18.51
CA ILE A 21 39.55 43.61 17.72
C ILE A 21 39.13 44.23 16.37
N TYR A 22 38.71 45.49 16.36
CA TYR A 22 38.35 46.21 15.15
C TYR A 22 39.55 46.40 14.21
N ASP A 23 40.69 46.84 14.72
CA ASP A 23 41.91 47.03 13.92
C ASP A 23 42.46 45.71 13.37
N TRP A 24 42.35 44.62 14.14
CA TRP A 24 42.66 43.27 13.68
C TRP A 24 41.70 42.80 12.58
N ALA A 25 40.40 43.04 12.75
CA ALA A 25 39.38 42.68 11.77
C ALA A 25 39.51 43.48 10.47
N VAL A 26 39.88 44.76 10.53
CA VAL A 26 40.12 45.61 9.35
C VAL A 26 41.38 45.13 8.59
N ARG A 27 42.46 44.79 9.29
CA ARG A 27 43.70 44.30 8.68
C ARG A 27 43.54 42.91 8.03
N ASN A 28 42.71 42.05 8.61
CA ASN A 28 42.41 40.72 8.09
C ASN A 28 41.04 40.63 7.38
N SER A 29 40.47 41.77 7.00
CA SER A 29 39.11 41.89 6.47
C SER A 29 38.87 41.03 5.24
N ASN A 30 39.86 40.89 4.35
CA ASN A 30 39.77 40.02 3.18
C ASN A 30 39.60 38.53 3.55
N TYR A 31 40.26 38.06 4.62
CA TYR A 31 40.12 36.68 5.09
C TYR A 31 38.79 36.46 5.83
N LEU A 32 38.33 37.46 6.59
CA LEU A 32 37.02 37.42 7.24
C LEU A 32 35.88 37.47 6.22
N LEU A 33 35.97 38.34 5.21
CA LEU A 33 35.02 38.42 4.09
C LEU A 33 35.05 37.13 3.26
N GLY A 34 36.24 36.61 2.91
CA GLY A 34 36.38 35.36 2.18
C GLY A 34 35.82 34.16 2.97
N GLY A 35 36.10 34.08 4.27
CA GLY A 35 35.55 33.07 5.16
C GLY A 35 34.03 33.17 5.31
N ALA A 36 33.49 34.38 5.46
CA ALA A 36 32.04 34.60 5.53
C ALA A 36 31.33 34.18 4.24
N VAL A 37 31.89 34.52 3.06
CA VAL A 37 31.35 34.09 1.76
C VAL A 37 31.38 32.57 1.63
N ALA A 38 32.46 31.91 2.04
CA ALA A 38 32.55 30.45 2.01
C ALA A 38 31.49 29.79 2.91
N ILE A 39 31.26 30.31 4.12
CA ILE A 39 30.21 29.82 5.02
C ILE A 39 28.82 30.00 4.40
N VAL A 40 28.53 31.17 3.84
CA VAL A 40 27.24 31.45 3.19
C VAL A 40 27.00 30.52 2.00
N LEU A 41 28.04 30.23 1.19
CA LEU A 41 27.94 29.27 0.09
C LEU A 41 27.66 27.85 0.58
N VAL A 42 28.37 27.37 1.60
CA VAL A 42 28.14 26.04 2.17
C VAL A 42 26.75 25.91 2.76
N LEU A 43 26.27 26.95 3.48
CA LEU A 43 24.92 26.98 4.01
C LEU A 43 23.87 27.04 2.89
N GLY A 44 24.10 27.83 1.84
CA GLY A 44 23.22 27.92 0.68
C GLY A 44 23.08 26.57 -0.04
N ILE A 45 24.19 25.89 -0.30
CA ILE A 45 24.19 24.54 -0.91
C ILE A 45 23.47 23.55 0.00
N SER A 46 23.78 23.56 1.30
CA SER A 46 23.15 22.67 2.28
C SER A 46 21.64 22.89 2.34
N TRP A 47 21.18 24.15 2.29
CA TRP A 47 19.77 24.50 2.27
C TRP A 47 19.08 24.06 0.98
N VAL A 48 19.69 24.25 -0.19
CA VAL A 48 19.14 23.78 -1.47
C VAL A 48 19.02 22.26 -1.49
N VAL A 49 20.06 21.53 -1.05
CA VAL A 49 20.03 20.06 -0.96
C VAL A 49 18.92 19.60 0.00
N HIS A 50 18.79 20.26 1.16
CA HIS A 50 17.76 19.94 2.13
C HIS A 50 16.35 20.22 1.60
N SER A 51 16.14 21.38 0.96
CA SER A 51 14.88 21.76 0.33
C SER A 51 14.49 20.77 -0.78
N ASN A 52 15.42 20.44 -1.67
CA ASN A 52 15.18 19.48 -2.74
C ASN A 52 14.84 18.09 -2.20
N ARG A 53 15.48 17.67 -1.10
CA ARG A 53 15.17 16.40 -0.43
C ARG A 53 13.76 16.40 0.16
N ILE A 54 13.34 17.49 0.80
CA ILE A 54 11.97 17.62 1.34
C ILE A 54 10.94 17.58 0.20
N GLN A 55 11.16 18.32 -0.88
CA GLN A 55 10.28 18.31 -2.05
C GLN A 55 10.19 16.92 -2.67
N ALA A 56 11.31 16.21 -2.81
CA ALA A 56 11.33 14.85 -3.33
C ALA A 56 10.53 13.87 -2.45
N ILE A 57 10.64 13.99 -1.12
CA ILE A 57 9.85 13.18 -0.18
C ILE A 57 8.37 13.52 -0.29
N GLN A 58 8.00 14.80 -0.38
CA GLN A 58 6.62 15.22 -0.56
C GLN A 58 6.01 14.69 -1.87
N SER A 59 6.73 14.80 -2.99
CA SER A 59 6.29 14.23 -4.26
C SER A 59 6.12 12.72 -4.19
N ALA A 60 7.00 12.03 -3.45
CA ALA A 60 6.91 10.59 -3.28
C ALA A 60 5.70 10.16 -2.45
N TRP A 61 5.31 10.96 -1.45
CA TRP A 61 4.06 10.75 -0.71
C TRP A 61 2.82 10.96 -1.57
N ILE A 62 2.82 11.97 -2.43
CA ILE A 62 1.73 12.20 -3.38
C ILE A 62 1.60 11.00 -4.31
N GLU A 63 2.71 10.56 -4.91
CA GLU A 63 2.73 9.40 -5.80
C GLU A 63 2.32 8.10 -5.09
N TYR A 64 2.77 7.89 -3.85
CA TYR A 64 2.34 6.77 -3.03
C TYR A 64 0.81 6.77 -2.84
N ASN A 65 0.23 7.91 -2.43
CA ASN A 65 -1.21 8.01 -2.18
C ASN A 65 -2.03 7.83 -3.47
N GLU A 66 -1.54 8.35 -4.60
CA GLU A 66 -2.14 8.12 -5.91
C GLU A 66 -2.22 6.64 -6.24
N LEU A 67 -1.12 5.91 -6.05
CA LEU A 67 -1.01 4.48 -6.37
C LEU A 67 -1.80 3.59 -5.39
N GLU A 68 -1.84 3.95 -4.10
CA GLU A 68 -2.57 3.20 -3.07
C GLU A 68 -4.09 3.19 -3.35
N GLY A 69 -4.63 4.30 -3.85
CA GLY A 69 -6.05 4.48 -4.16
C GLY A 69 -6.53 3.86 -5.48
N ILE A 70 -5.67 3.22 -6.26
CA ILE A 70 -6.05 2.68 -7.57
C ILE A 70 -6.87 1.38 -7.41
N GLY A 71 -8.03 1.33 -8.07
CA GLY A 71 -8.87 0.13 -8.11
C GLY A 71 -8.41 -0.93 -9.11
N SER A 72 -7.97 -0.53 -10.31
CA SER A 72 -7.48 -1.45 -11.35
C SER A 72 -5.98 -1.30 -11.58
N VAL A 73 -5.22 -2.36 -11.27
CA VAL A 73 -3.76 -2.33 -11.34
C VAL A 73 -3.28 -2.73 -12.74
N THR A 74 -2.35 -1.96 -13.29
CA THR A 74 -1.67 -2.22 -14.57
C THR A 74 -0.17 -2.46 -14.32
N PRO A 75 0.58 -3.05 -15.26
CA PRO A 75 2.03 -3.20 -15.13
C PRO A 75 2.76 -1.86 -14.89
N ALA A 76 2.29 -0.78 -15.52
CA ALA A 76 2.87 0.55 -15.33
C ALA A 76 2.75 1.07 -13.89
N HIS A 77 1.69 0.71 -13.16
CA HIS A 77 1.57 1.06 -11.74
C HIS A 77 2.61 0.34 -10.88
N ILE A 78 2.95 -0.91 -11.22
CA ILE A 78 3.98 -1.69 -10.52
C ILE A 78 5.37 -1.10 -10.81
N GLU A 79 5.66 -0.69 -12.05
CA GLU A 79 6.92 -0.02 -12.42
C GLU A 79 7.11 1.33 -11.69
N ARG A 80 6.03 2.11 -11.54
CA ARG A 80 6.06 3.34 -10.72
C ARG A 80 6.37 3.04 -9.26
N ALA A 81 5.73 2.02 -8.68
CA ALA A 81 6.02 1.59 -7.32
C ALA A 81 7.46 1.07 -7.17
N ASP A 82 8.00 0.36 -8.15
CA ASP A 82 9.40 -0.06 -8.17
C ASP A 82 10.36 1.13 -8.16
N THR A 83 10.06 2.17 -8.93
CA THR A 83 10.82 3.42 -8.95
C THR A 83 10.80 4.12 -7.59
N LEU A 84 9.65 4.11 -6.89
CA LEU A 84 9.55 4.64 -5.53
C LEU A 84 10.40 3.84 -4.55
N VAL A 85 10.34 2.50 -4.61
CA VAL A 85 11.15 1.61 -3.75
C VAL A 85 12.65 1.85 -3.98
N ALA A 86 13.09 1.93 -5.24
CA ALA A 86 14.49 2.15 -5.59
C ALA A 86 15.03 3.46 -4.99
N LYS A 87 14.20 4.52 -4.94
CA LYS A 87 14.60 5.84 -4.43
C LYS A 87 14.46 5.98 -2.92
N PHE A 88 13.42 5.36 -2.33
CA PHE A 88 12.98 5.68 -0.97
C PHE A 88 12.97 4.49 -0.01
N SER A 89 13.37 3.29 -0.42
CA SER A 89 13.41 2.08 0.44
C SER A 89 14.15 2.29 1.76
N GLN A 90 15.22 3.10 1.78
CA GLN A 90 16.02 3.40 2.98
C GLN A 90 15.48 4.57 3.83
N THR A 91 14.37 5.20 3.41
CA THR A 91 13.74 6.29 4.17
C THR A 91 12.93 5.69 5.30
N GLN A 92 13.17 6.13 6.54
CA GLN A 92 12.60 5.51 7.75
C GLN A 92 11.07 5.31 7.70
N ASP A 93 10.31 6.34 7.33
CA ASP A 93 8.84 6.28 7.34
C ASP A 93 8.25 5.81 6.00
N LEU A 94 8.82 6.28 4.89
CA LEU A 94 8.30 6.04 3.55
C LEU A 94 8.75 4.68 2.99
N GLY A 95 9.94 4.21 3.34
CA GLY A 95 10.55 2.99 2.80
C GLY A 95 9.68 1.75 2.96
N PRO A 96 9.25 1.40 4.18
CA PRO A 96 8.33 0.27 4.38
C PRO A 96 7.03 0.43 3.57
N ARG A 97 6.47 1.64 3.52
CA ARG A 97 5.20 1.92 2.84
C ARG A 97 5.28 1.71 1.34
N VAL A 98 6.30 2.26 0.66
CA VAL A 98 6.46 2.07 -0.78
C VAL A 98 6.79 0.62 -1.13
N THR A 99 7.52 -0.09 -0.25
CA THR A 99 7.83 -1.51 -0.43
C THR A 99 6.58 -2.38 -0.32
N PHE A 100 5.72 -2.12 0.68
CA PHE A 100 4.44 -2.80 0.83
C PHE A 100 3.49 -2.46 -0.31
N LEU A 101 3.45 -1.20 -0.75
CA LEU A 101 2.67 -0.80 -1.92
C LEU A 101 3.05 -1.59 -3.18
N LYS A 102 4.34 -1.75 -3.46
CA LYS A 102 4.80 -2.56 -4.60
C LYS A 102 4.27 -3.99 -4.51
N SER A 103 4.42 -4.62 -3.35
CA SER A 103 3.89 -5.97 -3.10
C SER A 103 2.37 -6.04 -3.27
N ASP A 104 1.65 -5.04 -2.77
CA ASP A 104 0.19 -4.99 -2.82
C ASP A 104 -0.35 -4.79 -4.22
N LEU A 105 0.33 -3.97 -5.04
CA LEU A 105 -0.03 -3.80 -6.44
C LEU A 105 0.22 -5.08 -7.22
N ALA A 106 1.35 -5.76 -7.00
CA ALA A 106 1.63 -7.06 -7.62
C ALA A 106 0.58 -8.11 -7.22
N TYR A 107 0.23 -8.18 -5.94
CA TYR A 107 -0.82 -9.08 -5.43
C TYR A 107 -2.19 -8.74 -6.02
N LYS A 108 -2.62 -7.47 -6.00
CA LYS A 108 -3.89 -7.03 -6.60
C LYS A 108 -3.96 -7.35 -8.09
N ARG A 109 -2.85 -7.16 -8.83
CA ARG A 109 -2.76 -7.54 -10.24
C ARG A 109 -2.86 -9.05 -10.43
N ALA A 110 -2.21 -9.84 -9.58
CA ALA A 110 -2.30 -11.29 -9.62
C ALA A 110 -3.75 -11.75 -9.38
N MET A 111 -4.47 -11.13 -8.44
CA MET A 111 -5.87 -11.45 -8.15
C MET A 111 -6.84 -11.02 -9.26
N SER A 112 -6.45 -10.07 -10.13
CA SER A 112 -7.26 -9.69 -11.28
C SER A 112 -7.08 -10.59 -12.50
N LEU A 113 -6.11 -11.52 -12.45
CA LEU A 113 -5.87 -12.52 -13.49
C LEU A 113 -6.64 -13.81 -13.18
N SER A 114 -7.73 -14.04 -13.90
CA SER A 114 -8.62 -15.19 -13.68
C SER A 114 -8.59 -16.22 -14.80
N GLY A 115 -7.94 -15.92 -15.94
CA GLY A 115 -7.80 -16.87 -17.05
C GLY A 115 -6.88 -18.04 -16.70
N GLU A 116 -7.18 -19.22 -17.25
CA GLU A 116 -6.31 -20.40 -17.16
C GLU A 116 -4.95 -20.13 -17.85
N ASP A 117 -4.98 -19.46 -19.01
CA ASP A 117 -3.78 -19.00 -19.74
C ASP A 117 -2.97 -17.94 -18.98
N GLU A 118 -3.57 -17.30 -17.96
CA GLU A 118 -2.92 -16.26 -17.14
C GLU A 118 -2.36 -16.82 -15.83
N GLN A 119 -2.52 -18.12 -15.57
CA GLN A 119 -2.11 -18.76 -14.31
C GLN A 119 -0.60 -18.62 -14.05
N GLU A 120 0.23 -18.80 -15.07
CA GLU A 120 1.69 -18.65 -14.94
C GLU A 120 2.05 -17.21 -14.54
N GLN A 121 1.43 -16.22 -15.20
CA GLN A 121 1.66 -14.81 -14.89
C GLN A 121 1.17 -14.45 -13.47
N ARG A 122 0.03 -15.01 -13.04
CA ARG A 122 -0.47 -14.87 -11.67
C ARG A 122 0.54 -15.41 -10.65
N ILE A 123 1.04 -16.62 -10.85
CA ILE A 123 2.04 -17.24 -9.95
C ILE A 123 3.31 -16.40 -9.90
N LYS A 124 3.79 -15.92 -11.06
CA LYS A 124 4.98 -15.06 -11.12
C LYS A 124 4.80 -13.77 -10.31
N LEU A 125 3.68 -13.08 -10.46
CA LEU A 125 3.39 -11.85 -9.70
C LEU A 125 3.31 -12.10 -8.19
N LEU A 126 2.77 -13.25 -7.78
CA LEU A 126 2.74 -13.64 -6.36
C LEU A 126 4.13 -13.95 -5.82
N GLN A 127 4.98 -14.61 -6.60
CA GLN A 127 6.37 -14.86 -6.24
C GLN A 127 7.16 -13.55 -6.15
N ASP A 128 7.02 -12.65 -7.11
CA ASP A 128 7.66 -11.32 -7.09
C ASP A 128 7.23 -10.50 -5.85
N ALA A 129 5.95 -10.57 -5.47
CA ALA A 129 5.43 -9.94 -4.26
C ALA A 129 6.03 -10.57 -2.99
N LYS A 130 6.08 -11.91 -2.93
CA LYS A 130 6.70 -12.66 -1.83
C LYS A 130 8.17 -12.30 -1.66
N ASP A 131 8.95 -12.27 -2.73
CA ASP A 131 10.38 -11.94 -2.70
C ASP A 131 10.61 -10.49 -2.24
N THR A 132 9.74 -9.56 -2.68
CA THR A 132 9.78 -8.16 -2.22
C THR A 132 9.61 -8.07 -0.70
N LEU A 133 8.68 -8.83 -0.13
CA LEU A 133 8.43 -8.83 1.32
C LEU A 133 9.50 -9.58 2.12
N LEU A 134 10.05 -10.68 1.59
CA LEU A 134 11.19 -11.36 2.21
C LEU A 134 12.42 -10.44 2.28
N SER A 135 12.65 -9.65 1.23
CA SER A 135 13.66 -8.59 1.26
C SER A 135 13.33 -7.53 2.32
N ALA A 136 12.06 -7.09 2.39
CA ALA A 136 11.60 -6.10 3.35
C ALA A 136 11.84 -6.51 4.82
N VAL A 137 11.63 -7.78 5.17
CA VAL A 137 11.92 -8.33 6.52
C VAL A 137 13.39 -8.08 6.91
N ASN A 138 14.32 -8.28 5.97
CA ASN A 138 15.74 -8.09 6.22
C ASN A 138 16.13 -6.60 6.28
N VAL A 139 15.63 -5.80 5.32
CA VAL A 139 15.92 -4.36 5.25
C VAL A 139 15.37 -3.61 6.47
N TYR A 140 14.17 -4.00 6.93
CA TYR A 140 13.47 -3.35 8.03
C TYR A 140 13.54 -4.11 9.35
N ALA A 141 14.54 -4.98 9.55
CA ALA A 141 14.67 -5.84 10.73
C ALA A 141 14.60 -5.08 12.08
N LYS A 142 14.96 -3.80 12.11
CA LYS A 142 14.87 -2.94 13.31
C LYS A 142 13.48 -2.35 13.57
N ASN A 143 12.61 -2.35 12.57
CA ASN A 143 11.23 -1.88 12.66
C ASN A 143 10.29 -3.09 12.81
N ARG A 144 10.07 -3.51 14.06
CA ARG A 144 9.23 -4.68 14.38
C ARG A 144 7.83 -4.62 13.76
N GLN A 145 7.23 -3.43 13.72
CA GLN A 145 5.91 -3.25 13.11
C GLN A 145 5.94 -3.58 11.61
N ALA A 146 6.94 -3.08 10.88
CA ALA A 146 7.12 -3.38 9.46
C ALA A 146 7.42 -4.88 9.24
N VAL A 147 8.22 -5.51 10.12
CA VAL A 147 8.51 -6.94 10.05
C VAL A 147 7.24 -7.78 10.26
N ALA A 148 6.46 -7.51 11.30
CA ALA A 148 5.19 -8.18 11.57
C ALA A 148 4.20 -8.02 10.41
N GLN A 149 4.07 -6.80 9.88
CA GLN A 149 3.23 -6.54 8.71
C GLN A 149 3.72 -7.27 7.46
N SER A 150 5.03 -7.41 7.27
CA SER A 150 5.60 -8.20 6.17
C SER A 150 5.22 -9.66 6.29
N TYR A 151 5.31 -10.25 7.49
CA TYR A 151 4.91 -11.63 7.72
C TYR A 151 3.41 -11.87 7.53
N MET A 152 2.55 -10.95 7.95
CA MET A 152 1.11 -11.01 7.67
C MET A 152 0.83 -11.07 6.17
N ARG A 153 1.48 -10.20 5.39
CA ARG A 153 1.32 -10.16 3.93
C ARG A 153 1.93 -11.38 3.24
N LEU A 154 3.07 -11.87 3.73
CA LEU A 154 3.70 -13.10 3.26
C LEU A 154 2.78 -14.30 3.46
N ALA A 155 2.12 -14.40 4.61
CA ALA A 155 1.16 -15.47 4.89
C ALA A 155 -0.01 -15.45 3.88
N ALA A 156 -0.62 -14.29 3.64
CA ALA A 156 -1.72 -14.15 2.68
C ALA A 156 -1.31 -14.49 1.23
N ILE A 157 -0.12 -14.07 0.80
CA ILE A 157 0.43 -14.43 -0.52
C ILE A 157 0.67 -15.94 -0.59
N GLU A 158 1.28 -16.52 0.45
CA GLU A 158 1.59 -17.94 0.49
C GLU A 158 0.31 -18.79 0.49
N GLU A 159 -0.74 -18.42 1.22
CA GLU A 159 -2.04 -19.07 1.13
C GLU A 159 -2.57 -19.11 -0.28
N THR A 160 -2.45 -17.99 -0.98
CA THR A 160 -2.91 -17.91 -2.36
C THR A 160 -2.10 -18.81 -3.29
N LEU A 161 -0.79 -18.95 -3.02
CA LEU A 161 0.07 -19.91 -3.70
C LEU A 161 -0.29 -21.37 -3.34
N VAL A 162 -0.66 -21.67 -2.09
CA VAL A 162 -1.15 -23.00 -1.67
C VAL A 162 -2.42 -23.35 -2.43
N LEU A 163 -3.39 -22.43 -2.49
CA LEU A 163 -4.64 -22.62 -3.24
C LEU A 163 -4.41 -22.78 -4.74
N ALA A 164 -3.34 -22.20 -5.28
CA ALA A 164 -2.90 -22.40 -6.65
C ALA A 164 -2.09 -23.70 -6.86
N GLY A 165 -1.88 -24.50 -5.82
CA GLY A 165 -1.18 -25.79 -5.87
C GLY A 165 0.35 -25.72 -5.89
N VAL A 166 0.94 -24.54 -5.66
CA VAL A 166 2.40 -24.31 -5.75
C VAL A 166 3.05 -23.82 -4.45
N GLY A 167 2.25 -23.49 -3.43
CA GLY A 167 2.72 -23.00 -2.13
C GLY A 167 2.90 -24.09 -1.06
N ASP A 168 3.37 -23.69 0.11
CA ASP A 168 3.59 -24.55 1.29
C ASP A 168 2.74 -24.10 2.50
N ARG A 169 1.84 -24.99 2.95
CA ARG A 169 0.96 -24.76 4.11
C ARG A 169 1.72 -24.58 5.42
N GLU A 170 2.82 -25.30 5.62
CA GLU A 170 3.63 -25.14 6.84
C GLU A 170 4.37 -23.79 6.82
N GLN A 171 4.71 -23.29 5.64
CA GLN A 171 5.28 -21.97 5.49
C GLN A 171 4.26 -20.86 5.81
N VAL A 172 2.98 -21.02 5.43
CA VAL A 172 1.90 -20.11 5.87
C VAL A 172 1.83 -20.03 7.40
N ARG A 173 1.77 -21.19 8.07
CA ARG A 173 1.74 -21.29 9.54
C ARG A 173 2.97 -20.61 10.16
N SER A 174 4.15 -20.83 9.57
CA SER A 174 5.39 -20.20 10.02
C SER A 174 5.32 -18.68 9.93
N PHE A 175 4.79 -18.12 8.84
CA PHE A 175 4.65 -16.68 8.69
C PHE A 175 3.67 -16.08 9.70
N TYR A 176 2.51 -16.70 9.95
CA TYR A 176 1.62 -16.22 10.99
C TYR A 176 2.23 -16.25 12.39
N ASN A 177 2.89 -17.35 12.76
CA ASN A 177 3.59 -17.43 14.05
C ASN A 177 4.66 -16.34 14.19
N LYS A 178 5.46 -16.10 13.14
CA LYS A 178 6.44 -15.01 13.13
C LYS A 178 5.80 -13.63 13.21
N ALA A 179 4.63 -13.43 12.60
CA ALA A 179 3.87 -12.20 12.74
C ALA A 179 3.41 -11.99 14.19
N ILE A 180 2.92 -13.05 14.86
CA ILE A 180 2.50 -13.04 16.27
C ILE A 180 3.69 -12.69 17.18
N ASP A 181 4.85 -13.32 16.94
CA ASP A 181 6.06 -13.14 17.77
C ASP A 181 6.65 -11.71 17.68
N GLU A 182 6.59 -11.10 16.49
CA GLU A 182 7.14 -9.77 16.24
C GLU A 182 6.16 -8.63 16.55
N ALA A 183 4.86 -8.93 16.55
CA ALA A 183 3.82 -7.93 16.72
C ALA A 183 3.77 -7.38 18.14
N THR A 184 3.90 -6.06 18.26
CA THR A 184 3.18 -5.31 19.29
C THR A 184 1.68 -5.37 18.96
N ALA A 185 0.81 -5.21 19.96
CA ALA A 185 -0.64 -5.50 19.97
C ALA A 185 -1.47 -5.47 18.66
N PRO A 186 -1.34 -4.51 17.70
CA PRO A 186 -2.28 -4.40 16.57
C PRO A 186 -2.37 -5.58 15.59
N TYR A 187 -1.34 -6.41 15.40
CA TYR A 187 -1.36 -7.49 14.39
C TYR A 187 -1.43 -8.91 14.97
N ALA A 188 -1.15 -9.06 16.27
CA ALA A 188 -1.09 -10.37 16.90
C ALA A 188 -2.48 -11.04 16.97
N GLU A 189 -3.52 -10.26 17.26
CA GLU A 189 -4.91 -10.75 17.32
C GLU A 189 -5.38 -11.23 15.94
N ASP A 190 -5.21 -10.39 14.92
CA ASP A 190 -5.53 -10.75 13.54
C ASP A 190 -4.75 -11.98 13.07
N ALA A 191 -3.43 -12.04 13.32
CA ALA A 191 -2.60 -13.17 12.94
C ALA A 191 -3.06 -14.47 13.62
N THR A 192 -3.43 -14.40 14.91
CA THR A 192 -3.93 -15.56 15.67
C THR A 192 -5.24 -16.05 15.09
N SER A 193 -6.20 -15.15 14.85
CA SER A 193 -7.49 -15.50 14.25
C SER A 193 -7.33 -16.14 12.86
N GLN A 194 -6.41 -15.60 12.04
CA GLN A 194 -6.10 -16.17 10.73
C GLN A 194 -5.40 -17.53 10.85
N LEU A 195 -4.55 -17.75 11.85
CA LEU A 195 -3.91 -19.04 12.06
C LEU A 195 -4.92 -20.11 12.50
N GLU A 196 -5.85 -19.77 13.38
CA GLU A 196 -6.89 -20.67 13.89
C GLU A 196 -7.85 -21.15 12.78
N THR A 197 -8.17 -20.27 11.84
CA THR A 197 -9.08 -20.56 10.70
C THR A 197 -8.35 -21.03 9.44
N LEU A 198 -7.02 -21.18 9.49
CA LEU A 198 -6.20 -21.50 8.31
C LEU A 198 -6.60 -22.83 7.66
N ASP A 199 -6.85 -23.84 8.48
CA ASP A 199 -7.18 -25.18 8.02
C ASP A 199 -8.52 -25.21 7.25
N GLU A 200 -9.46 -24.34 7.64
CA GLU A 200 -10.74 -24.14 6.96
C GLU A 200 -10.55 -23.36 5.65
N ARG A 201 -9.77 -22.27 5.65
CA ARG A 201 -9.52 -21.46 4.43
C ARG A 201 -8.78 -22.22 3.33
N LEU A 202 -7.87 -23.12 3.71
CA LEU A 202 -7.11 -23.94 2.78
C LEU A 202 -7.82 -25.25 2.39
N ALA A 203 -8.99 -25.54 2.97
CA ALA A 203 -9.78 -26.68 2.54
C ALA A 203 -10.27 -26.45 1.11
N ILE A 204 -9.99 -27.40 0.22
CA ILE A 204 -10.54 -27.39 -1.14
C ILE A 204 -12.06 -27.48 -0.99
N LEU A 205 -12.77 -26.40 -1.34
CA LEU A 205 -14.23 -26.42 -1.37
C LEU A 205 -14.66 -27.51 -2.36
N PRO A 206 -15.41 -28.53 -1.93
CA PRO A 206 -15.98 -29.47 -2.88
C PRO A 206 -16.88 -28.64 -3.79
N LEU A 207 -16.59 -28.63 -5.10
CA LEU A 207 -17.53 -28.11 -6.09
C LEU A 207 -18.80 -28.95 -5.97
N VAL A 208 -19.76 -28.49 -5.17
CA VAL A 208 -21.13 -28.96 -5.24
C VAL A 208 -21.64 -28.43 -6.57
N ALA A 209 -21.41 -29.20 -7.63
CA ALA A 209 -22.12 -29.05 -8.87
C ALA A 209 -23.59 -29.30 -8.53
N SER A 210 -24.32 -28.24 -8.17
CA SER A 210 -25.76 -28.19 -8.23
C SER A 210 -26.17 -28.22 -9.70
N ARG A 211 -25.93 -29.36 -10.36
CA ARG A 211 -26.66 -29.73 -11.57
C ARG A 211 -28.11 -29.81 -11.11
N PRO A 212 -29.04 -28.99 -11.66
CA PRO A 212 -30.45 -29.20 -11.37
C PRO A 212 -30.76 -30.63 -11.77
N ALA A 213 -31.42 -31.37 -10.87
CA ALA A 213 -31.79 -32.75 -11.13
C ALA A 213 -32.48 -32.83 -12.49
N GLU A 214 -31.87 -33.54 -13.43
CA GLU A 214 -32.58 -34.00 -14.61
C GLU A 214 -33.68 -34.92 -14.10
N ASP A 215 -34.90 -34.42 -14.15
CA ASP A 215 -36.11 -35.15 -13.78
C ASP A 215 -36.35 -36.23 -14.85
N THR A 216 -35.68 -37.38 -14.71
CA THR A 216 -35.94 -38.56 -15.53
C THR A 216 -37.22 -39.21 -15.03
N GLY A 217 -38.36 -38.83 -15.60
CA GLY A 217 -39.66 -39.35 -15.16
C GLY A 217 -40.84 -39.03 -16.06
N ASN A 218 -40.73 -39.34 -17.34
CA ASN A 218 -41.75 -39.25 -18.38
C ASN A 218 -43.15 -39.74 -17.93
N SER A 219 -44.16 -38.86 -17.90
CA SER A 219 -45.57 -39.29 -18.05
C SER A 219 -46.47 -38.14 -18.53
N ALA A 220 -47.01 -38.34 -19.74
CA ALA A 220 -48.30 -37.90 -20.25
C ALA A 220 -48.71 -36.41 -20.17
N ALA A 221 -48.86 -35.84 -21.37
CA ALA A 221 -49.77 -34.76 -21.77
C ALA A 221 -50.81 -34.29 -20.71
N ALA A 222 -50.74 -33.01 -20.34
CA ALA A 222 -51.89 -32.26 -19.86
C ALA A 222 -51.72 -30.77 -20.15
N ALA A 223 -52.55 -30.32 -21.09
CA ALA A 223 -52.97 -28.96 -21.45
C ALA A 223 -52.63 -27.82 -20.47
N LEU A 224 -52.09 -26.74 -21.05
CA LEU A 224 -52.27 -25.38 -20.53
C LEU A 224 -53.78 -25.08 -20.40
N PRO A 225 -54.30 -24.64 -19.23
CA PRO A 225 -55.68 -24.19 -19.16
C PRO A 225 -55.80 -22.78 -19.76
N GLU A 226 -56.50 -22.72 -20.88
CA GLU A 226 -57.04 -21.52 -21.53
C GLU A 226 -58.03 -20.81 -20.58
N PRO A 227 -58.08 -19.46 -20.54
CA PRO A 227 -58.95 -18.74 -19.62
C PRO A 227 -60.43 -18.89 -20.00
N ALA A 228 -61.25 -19.18 -18.99
CA ALA A 228 -62.68 -19.43 -19.11
C ALA A 228 -63.46 -18.22 -19.66
N ILE A 229 -64.12 -18.42 -20.80
CA ILE A 229 -65.24 -17.56 -21.25
C ILE A 229 -66.51 -18.39 -21.07
N GLN A 230 -67.40 -17.89 -20.21
CA GLN A 230 -68.71 -18.47 -19.92
C GLN A 230 -69.64 -18.23 -21.12
N GLU A 231 -70.07 -19.31 -21.77
CA GLU A 231 -71.14 -19.30 -22.76
C GLU A 231 -72.46 -19.71 -22.09
N SER A 232 -73.30 -18.72 -21.82
CA SER A 232 -74.69 -18.90 -21.45
C SER A 232 -75.53 -18.94 -22.73
N ALA A 233 -76.09 -20.10 -23.05
CA ALA A 233 -77.07 -20.27 -24.13
C ALA A 233 -78.51 -20.09 -23.58
N PRO A 234 -79.58 -20.12 -24.41
CA PRO A 234 -79.67 -19.95 -25.87
C PRO A 234 -80.80 -18.99 -26.33
N ALA A 235 -80.85 -18.79 -27.66
CA ALA A 235 -82.03 -18.58 -28.53
C ALA A 235 -82.92 -17.33 -28.30
N ASP A 236 -82.97 -16.39 -29.25
CA ASP A 236 -83.84 -16.49 -30.44
C ASP A 236 -83.79 -15.21 -31.31
N ASP A 237 -83.91 -15.47 -32.61
CA ASP A 237 -84.68 -14.76 -33.64
C ASP A 237 -84.40 -13.31 -34.11
N ASN A 238 -84.29 -13.25 -35.44
CA ASN A 238 -84.76 -12.26 -36.41
C ASN A 238 -84.22 -10.81 -36.50
N SER A 239 -83.68 -10.56 -37.71
CA SER A 239 -84.21 -9.61 -38.69
C SER A 239 -83.73 -8.13 -38.69
N THR A 240 -83.43 -7.70 -39.92
CA THR A 240 -83.59 -6.35 -40.50
C THR A 240 -82.62 -5.25 -40.04
N LYS A 241 -81.74 -4.76 -40.93
CA LYS A 241 -81.91 -3.73 -42.00
C LYS A 241 -81.56 -2.32 -41.49
N GLU A 242 -80.88 -1.58 -42.39
CA GLU A 242 -80.74 -0.12 -42.44
C GLU A 242 -79.77 0.49 -41.42
N GLN A 243 -78.87 1.43 -41.74
CA GLN A 243 -78.87 2.50 -42.72
C GLN A 243 -77.42 2.96 -43.01
N GLY A 244 -77.16 3.35 -44.25
CA GLY A 244 -75.91 3.93 -44.75
C GLY A 244 -75.94 4.03 -46.26
#